data_AF-A0A937PU80-F1
#
_entry.id   AF-A0A937PU80-F1
#
_cell.length_a   1.000
_cell.length_b   1.000
_cell.length_c   1.000
_cell.angle_alpha   90.00
_cell.angle_beta   90.00
_cell.angle_gamma   90.00
#
_symmetry.space_group_name_H-M   'P 1'
#
loop_
_entity.id
_entity.type
_entity.pdbx_description
1 polymer ?
#
loop_
_entity_poly.entity_id
_entity_poly.type
_entity_poly.pdbx_seq_one_letter_code
_entity_poly.pdbx_strand_id
1 'polypeptide(L)'
;MKIVADANIPLVTQAFGPLGEVVVHPADAITPQTVADADALLVRSVTRVDAALLGASRVRFVATATIGVDHVDTEYLASRGIAFA
;
A
#
# COMPACT_ATOMS: atom_id res chain seq x y z
N MET A 1 -3.38 8.30 -11.30
CA MET A 1 -2.87 7.24 -10.41
C MET A 1 -3.66 7.33 -9.11
N LYS A 2 -4.21 6.23 -8.62
CA LYS A 2 -4.87 6.11 -7.31
C LYS A 2 -3.88 5.53 -6.31
N ILE A 3 -3.67 6.23 -5.21
CA ILE A 3 -2.73 5.88 -4.15
C ILE A 3 -3.54 5.65 -2.88
N VAL A 4 -3.56 4.43 -2.38
CA VAL A 4 -4.15 4.12 -1.08
C VAL A 4 -3.08 4.27 0.00
N ALA A 5 -3.39 4.98 1.08
CA ALA A 5 -2.44 5.26 2.16
C ALA A 5 -3.04 5.05 3.55
N ASP A 6 -2.22 4.58 4.50
CA ASP A 6 -2.54 4.60 5.93
C ASP A 6 -2.65 6.04 6.44
N ALA A 7 -3.74 6.35 7.13
CA ALA A 7 -4.06 7.66 7.72
C ALA A 7 -3.04 8.20 8.70
N ASN A 8 -2.22 7.33 9.27
CA ASN A 8 -1.20 7.71 10.24
C ASN A 8 0.19 7.92 9.62
N ILE A 9 0.33 7.85 8.29
CA ILE A 9 1.55 8.29 7.62
C ILE A 9 1.54 9.82 7.59
N PRO A 10 2.46 10.51 8.27
CA PRO A 10 2.48 11.97 8.30
C PRO A 10 2.66 12.54 6.90
N LEU A 11 1.93 13.62 6.59
CA LEU A 11 2.06 14.39 5.35
C LEU A 11 1.80 13.58 4.06
N VAL A 12 1.21 12.38 4.13
CA VAL A 12 1.11 11.47 2.98
C VAL A 12 0.38 12.10 1.78
N THR A 13 -0.73 12.81 2.02
CA THR A 13 -1.46 13.50 0.97
C THR A 13 -0.65 14.65 0.35
N GLN A 14 0.15 15.35 1.14
CA GLN A 14 0.98 16.46 0.66
C GLN A 14 2.16 15.95 -0.17
N ALA A 15 2.81 14.88 0.29
CA ALA A 15 3.96 14.28 -0.38
C ALA A 15 3.58 13.61 -1.71
N PHE A 16 2.44 12.89 -1.74
CA PHE A 16 2.05 12.06 -2.89
C PHE A 16 0.92 12.66 -3.75
N GLY A 17 0.24 13.70 -3.29
CA GLY A 17 -0.81 14.40 -4.04
C GLY A 17 -0.40 14.88 -5.44
N PRO A 18 0.84 15.39 -5.65
CA PRO A 18 1.31 15.74 -6.98
C PRO A 18 1.45 14.55 -7.96
N LEU A 19 1.49 13.32 -7.45
CA LEU A 19 1.64 12.10 -8.26
C LEU A 19 0.29 11.45 -8.60
N GLY A 20 -0.77 11.74 -7.84
CA GLY A 20 -2.07 11.13 -8.04
C GLY A 20 -3.10 11.43 -6.95
N GLU A 21 -4.26 10.81 -7.07
CA GLU A 21 -5.32 10.85 -6.08
C GLU A 21 -4.92 10.00 -4.87
N VAL A 22 -4.74 10.65 -3.71
CA VAL A 22 -4.41 9.95 -2.45
C VAL A 22 -5.69 9.71 -1.67
N VAL A 23 -6.06 8.43 -1.53
CA VAL A 23 -7.19 7.98 -0.72
C VAL A 23 -6.66 7.41 0.58
N VAL A 24 -7.08 8.02 1.68
CA VAL A 24 -6.52 7.75 3.00
C VAL A 24 -7.49 6.87 3.79
N HIS A 25 -6.99 5.78 4.36
CA HIS A 25 -7.76 4.83 5.18
C HIS A 25 -7.06 4.59 6.52
N PRO A 26 -7.80 4.40 7.63
CA PRO A 26 -7.22 3.77 8.81
C PRO A 26 -6.77 2.34 8.46
N ALA A 27 -5.78 1.83 9.18
CA ALA A 27 -5.13 0.55 8.84
C ALA A 27 -6.11 -0.64 8.77
N ASP A 28 -7.15 -0.65 9.60
CA ASP A 28 -8.21 -1.66 9.65
C ASP A 28 -9.21 -1.56 8.48
N ALA A 29 -9.26 -0.43 7.79
CA ALA A 29 -10.06 -0.24 6.58
C ALA A 29 -9.29 -0.53 5.28
N ILE A 30 -7.98 -0.84 5.35
CA ILE A 30 -7.21 -1.28 4.19
C ILE A 30 -7.50 -2.76 3.95
N THR A 31 -8.40 -3.01 2.99
CA THR A 31 -8.94 -4.34 2.64
C THR A 31 -8.70 -4.65 1.17
N PRO A 32 -8.85 -5.92 0.73
CA PRO A 32 -8.75 -6.28 -0.69
C PRO A 32 -9.65 -5.41 -1.60
N GLN A 33 -10.84 -5.05 -1.12
CA GLN A 33 -11.79 -4.22 -1.83
C GLN A 33 -11.31 -2.78 -1.99
N THR A 34 -10.74 -2.19 -0.95
CA THR A 34 -10.26 -0.80 -1.01
C THR A 34 -8.99 -0.65 -1.85
N VAL A 35 -8.18 -1.70 -1.95
CA VAL A 35 -6.96 -1.71 -2.77
C VAL A 35 -7.17 -2.26 -4.18
N ALA A 36 -8.36 -2.81 -4.49
CA ALA A 36 -8.64 -3.50 -5.75
C ALA A 36 -8.30 -2.62 -6.98
N ASP A 37 -8.69 -1.36 -6.91
CA ASP A 37 -8.47 -0.33 -7.94
C ASP A 37 -7.36 0.65 -7.55
N ALA A 38 -6.46 0.31 -6.63
CA ALA A 38 -5.31 1.15 -6.29
C ALA A 38 -4.11 0.85 -7.20
N ASP A 39 -3.40 1.88 -7.65
CA ASP A 39 -2.15 1.72 -8.40
C ASP A 39 -0.94 1.57 -7.45
N ALA A 40 -0.99 2.25 -6.30
CA ALA A 40 0.03 2.19 -5.26
C ALA A 40 -0.59 2.05 -3.86
N LEU A 41 0.13 1.39 -2.96
CA LEU A 41 -0.25 1.19 -1.56
C LEU A 41 0.88 1.67 -0.63
N LEU A 42 0.57 2.60 0.29
CA LEU A 42 1.49 3.15 1.28
C LEU A 42 1.01 2.76 2.68
N VAL A 43 1.79 1.96 3.41
CA VAL A 43 1.37 1.41 4.71
C VAL A 43 2.40 1.65 5.82
N ARG A 44 2.04 1.23 7.03
CA ARG A 44 2.96 1.03 8.16
C ARG A 44 2.88 -0.41 8.65
N SER A 45 3.59 -0.73 9.72
CA SER A 45 3.78 -2.10 10.24
C SER A 45 2.50 -2.83 10.68
N VAL A 46 1.38 -2.12 10.85
CA VAL A 46 0.11 -2.71 11.28
C VAL A 46 -0.61 -3.45 10.15
N THR A 47 -0.42 -3.02 8.90
CA THR A 47 -1.09 -3.63 7.74
C THR A 47 -0.26 -4.80 7.23
N ARG A 48 -0.81 -6.02 7.28
CA ARG A 48 -0.21 -7.18 6.61
C ARG A 48 -0.38 -7.04 5.09
N VAL A 49 0.72 -7.04 4.35
CA VAL A 49 0.71 -6.95 2.89
C VAL A 49 1.16 -8.28 2.30
N ASP A 50 0.22 -9.03 1.75
CA ASP A 50 0.45 -10.35 1.18
C ASP A 50 -0.55 -10.67 0.05
N ALA A 51 -0.57 -11.93 -0.38
CA ALA A 51 -1.49 -12.43 -1.40
C ALA A 51 -2.96 -12.29 -1.02
N ALA A 52 -3.32 -12.34 0.27
CA ALA A 52 -4.70 -12.18 0.70
C ALA A 52 -5.17 -10.73 0.50
N LEU A 53 -4.29 -9.76 0.78
CA LEU A 53 -4.59 -8.34 0.56
C LEU A 53 -4.57 -7.97 -0.93
N LEU A 54 -3.58 -8.43 -1.69
CA LEU A 54 -3.27 -7.91 -3.03
C LEU A 54 -3.64 -8.86 -4.18
N GLY A 55 -4.15 -10.07 -3.90
CA GLY A 55 -4.34 -11.12 -4.90
C GLY A 55 -5.09 -10.66 -6.15
N ALA A 56 -6.18 -9.92 -5.94
CA ALA A 56 -7.06 -9.37 -6.98
C ALA A 56 -6.86 -7.87 -7.23
N SER A 57 -5.82 -7.25 -6.69
CA SER A 57 -5.58 -5.81 -6.84
C SER A 57 -4.81 -5.47 -8.12
N ARG A 58 -4.97 -4.23 -8.58
CA ARG A 58 -4.16 -3.66 -9.67
C ARG A 58 -2.85 -3.02 -9.19
N VAL A 59 -2.55 -3.12 -7.89
CA VAL A 59 -1.38 -2.48 -7.27
C VAL A 59 -0.10 -2.92 -7.96
N ARG A 60 0.74 -1.93 -8.32
CA ARG A 60 2.06 -2.12 -8.94
C ARG A 60 3.21 -1.61 -8.08
N PHE A 61 2.91 -0.86 -7.03
CA PHE A 61 3.89 -0.34 -6.09
C PHE A 61 3.38 -0.43 -4.65
N VAL A 62 4.22 -0.92 -3.75
CA VAL A 62 3.99 -0.92 -2.30
C VAL A 62 5.14 -0.20 -1.64
N ALA A 63 4.87 0.66 -0.67
CA ALA A 63 5.91 1.16 0.22
C ALA A 63 5.48 1.11 1.68
N THR A 64 6.45 0.92 2.58
CA THR A 64 6.21 0.98 4.02
C THR A 64 6.98 2.11 4.68
N ALA A 65 6.27 2.95 5.44
CA ALA A 65 6.87 4.03 6.23
C ALA A 65 7.37 3.52 7.59
N THR A 66 8.14 2.42 7.58
CA THR A 66 8.70 1.79 8.78
C THR A 66 10.12 1.28 8.54
N ILE A 67 10.83 0.95 9.63
CA ILE A 67 12.21 0.45 9.57
C ILE A 67 12.30 -1.02 9.13
N GLY A 68 11.29 -1.82 9.45
CA GLY A 68 11.27 -3.27 9.22
C GLY A 68 10.18 -3.68 8.24
N VAL A 69 10.31 -4.87 7.66
CA VAL A 69 9.42 -5.33 6.57
C VAL A 69 8.69 -6.64 6.89
N ASP A 70 8.69 -7.10 8.14
CA ASP A 70 8.08 -8.38 8.57
C ASP A 70 6.58 -8.48 8.27
N HIS A 71 5.92 -7.34 8.11
CA HIS A 71 4.50 -7.22 7.76
C HIS A 71 4.26 -7.28 6.24
N VAL A 72 5.31 -7.32 5.41
CA VAL A 72 5.24 -7.35 3.97
C VAL A 72 5.84 -8.66 3.46
N ASP A 73 5.05 -9.41 2.70
CA ASP A 73 5.52 -10.58 1.97
C ASP A 73 6.28 -10.13 0.71
N THR A 74 7.57 -9.81 0.89
CA THR A 74 8.43 -9.29 -0.18
C THR A 74 8.68 -10.31 -1.30
N GLU A 75 8.65 -11.60 -0.98
CA GLU A 75 8.73 -12.68 -1.97
C GLU A 75 7.49 -12.69 -2.86
N TYR A 76 6.30 -12.58 -2.26
CA TYR A 76 5.06 -12.44 -3.02
C TYR A 76 5.08 -11.20 -3.91
N LEU A 77 5.47 -10.03 -3.38
CA LEU A 77 5.58 -8.81 -4.19
C LEU A 77 6.52 -9.00 -5.39
N ALA A 78 7.70 -9.57 -5.17
CA ALA A 78 8.67 -9.85 -6.22
C ALA A 78 8.11 -10.82 -7.27
N SER A 79 7.44 -11.90 -6.85
CA SER A 79 6.83 -12.90 -7.76
C SER A 79 5.74 -12.30 -8.67
N ARG A 80 5.10 -11.22 -8.23
CA ARG A 80 4.04 -10.50 -8.95
C ARG A 80 4.55 -9.30 -9.73
N GLY A 81 5.85 -9.01 -9.67
CA GLY A 81 6.44 -7.82 -10.29
C GLY A 81 5.93 -6.52 -9.66
N ILE A 82 5.56 -6.54 -8.38
CA ILE A 82 5.15 -5.35 -7.63
C ILE A 82 6.42 -4.71 -7.05
N ALA A 83 6.67 -3.45 -7.41
CA ALA A 83 7.81 -2.71 -6.88
C ALA A 83 7.62 -2.43 -5.38
N PHE A 84 8.70 -2.51 -4.61
CA PHE A 84 8.68 -2.36 -3.16
C PHE A 84 9.75 -1.37 -2.67
N ALA A 85 9.40 -0.54 -1.68
CA ALA A 85 10.28 0.44 -1.04
C ALA A 85 10.05 0.56 0.47
#